data_AF-A2ZRH8-F1
#
_entry.id   AF-A2ZRH8-F1
#
_cell.length_a   1.000
_cell.length_b   1.000
_cell.length_c   1.000
_cell.angle_alpha   90.00
_cell.angle_beta   90.00
_cell.angle_gamma   90.00
#
_symmetry.space_group_name_H-M   'P 1'
#
loop_
_entity.id
_entity.type
_entity.pdbx_description
1 polymer ?
#
loop_
_entity_poly.entity_id
_entity_poly.type
_entity_poly.pdbx_seq_one_letter_code
_entity_poly.pdbx_strand_id
1 'polypeptide(L)'
;MVGWVVSGVAFWWTAFLLARGAFPKRSYDFCNRAVSAAHAAAAVSLACLSVADWSRPLSPLAAASSPPQMKALAVTLSYMVYDAACCYLNDDVRVDNTVHHLVSIVGIAAGLAYRRILFAVIFSVARMGFGPYLTYVTVTADNPILIKAMATGLQLVSAYWFLRILRMVRHKLGKKRPAPKVAGD
;
A
#
# COMPACT_ATOMS: atom_id res chain seq x y z
N MET A 1 3.28 3.21 -16.94
CA MET A 1 2.81 2.76 -15.61
C MET A 1 2.11 1.41 -15.69
N VAL A 2 1.06 1.26 -16.51
CA VAL A 2 0.39 -0.03 -16.76
C VAL A 2 1.37 -1.14 -17.12
N GLY A 3 2.31 -0.89 -18.04
CA GLY A 3 3.34 -1.87 -18.41
C GLY A 3 4.20 -2.37 -17.24
N TRP A 4 4.49 -1.54 -16.24
CA TRP A 4 5.23 -1.94 -15.04
C TRP A 4 4.39 -2.85 -14.12
N VAL A 5 3.09 -2.60 -14.04
CA VAL A 5 2.19 -3.43 -13.24
C VAL A 5 2.03 -4.80 -13.91
N VAL A 6 1.78 -4.83 -15.22
CA VAL A 6 1.61 -6.08 -15.98
C VAL A 6 2.88 -6.95 -15.93
N SER A 7 4.04 -6.36 -16.22
CA SER A 7 5.32 -7.10 -16.13
C SER A 7 5.63 -7.54 -14.69
N GLY A 8 5.26 -6.72 -13.70
CA GLY A 8 5.37 -7.06 -12.29
C GLY A 8 4.50 -8.26 -11.89
N VAL A 9 3.26 -8.36 -12.40
CA VAL A 9 2.37 -9.50 -12.12
C VAL A 9 2.98 -10.78 -12.68
N ALA A 10 3.45 -10.73 -13.93
CA ALA A 10 4.15 -11.86 -14.55
C ALA A 10 5.39 -12.26 -13.74
N PHE A 11 6.19 -11.29 -13.28
CA PHE A 11 7.35 -11.54 -12.44
C PHE A 11 7.00 -12.28 -11.14
N TRP A 12 5.98 -11.83 -10.40
CA TRP A 12 5.57 -12.48 -9.15
C TRP A 12 5.01 -13.88 -9.39
N TRP A 13 4.27 -14.09 -10.48
CA TRP A 13 3.80 -15.40 -10.88
C TRP A 13 4.96 -16.35 -11.23
N THR A 14 5.96 -15.87 -11.97
CA THR A 14 7.17 -16.64 -12.24
C THR A 14 7.91 -16.97 -10.96
N ALA A 15 8.05 -16.03 -10.02
CA ALA A 15 8.67 -16.28 -8.72
C ALA A 15 7.95 -17.38 -7.93
N PHE A 16 6.61 -17.39 -7.98
CA PHE A 16 5.80 -18.45 -7.39
C PHE A 16 6.05 -19.82 -8.02
N LEU A 17 6.05 -19.90 -9.35
CA LEU A 17 6.33 -21.15 -10.06
C LEU A 17 7.74 -21.66 -9.77
N LEU A 18 8.73 -20.77 -9.68
CA LEU A 18 10.09 -21.11 -9.27
C LEU A 18 10.12 -21.61 -7.82
N ALA A 19 9.39 -20.99 -6.90
CA ALA A 19 9.28 -21.46 -5.52
C ALA A 19 8.62 -22.86 -5.44
N ARG A 20 7.58 -23.11 -6.24
CA ARG A 20 6.94 -24.43 -6.36
C ARG A 20 7.91 -25.48 -6.90
N GLY A 21 8.71 -25.13 -7.90
CA GLY A 21 9.72 -26.02 -8.49
C GLY A 21 10.90 -26.30 -7.56
N ALA A 22 11.38 -25.30 -6.83
CA ALA A 22 12.49 -25.44 -5.89
C ALA A 22 12.08 -26.19 -4.61
N PHE A 23 10.82 -26.10 -4.20
CA PHE A 23 10.29 -26.73 -2.99
C PHE A 23 9.08 -27.63 -3.29
N PRO A 24 9.23 -28.70 -4.09
CA PRO A 24 8.10 -29.50 -4.59
C PRO A 24 7.31 -30.22 -3.48
N LYS A 25 7.96 -30.48 -2.33
CA LYS A 25 7.33 -31.11 -1.15
C LYS A 25 6.58 -30.13 -0.25
N ARG A 26 6.73 -28.82 -0.45
CA ARG A 26 6.04 -27.80 0.34
C ARG A 26 4.65 -27.53 -0.24
N SER A 27 3.76 -26.96 0.56
CA SER A 27 2.39 -26.64 0.13
C SER A 27 2.35 -25.43 -0.81
N TYR A 28 1.22 -25.24 -1.50
CA TYR A 28 0.92 -24.04 -2.26
C TYR A 28 1.06 -22.78 -1.38
N ASP A 29 0.38 -22.78 -0.22
CA ASP A 29 0.38 -21.68 0.74
C ASP A 29 1.80 -21.35 1.24
N PHE A 30 2.61 -22.36 1.54
CA PHE A 30 4.01 -22.13 1.95
C PHE A 30 4.80 -21.40 0.86
N CYS A 31 4.70 -21.84 -0.39
CA CYS A 31 5.37 -21.20 -1.52
C CYS A 31 4.84 -19.78 -1.74
N ASN A 32 3.52 -19.55 -1.63
CA ASN A 32 2.95 -18.22 -1.76
C ASN A 32 3.46 -17.29 -0.66
N ARG A 33 3.47 -17.73 0.61
CA ARG A 33 4.01 -16.96 1.74
C ARG A 33 5.49 -16.62 1.58
N ALA A 34 6.28 -17.50 0.97
CA ALA A 34 7.67 -17.20 0.64
C ALA A 34 7.77 -16.03 -0.36
N VAL A 35 6.91 -16.00 -1.38
CA VAL A 35 6.80 -14.87 -2.31
C VAL A 35 6.31 -13.60 -1.59
N SER A 36 5.35 -13.71 -0.67
CA SER A 36 4.89 -12.60 0.18
C SER A 36 6.01 -11.99 1.01
N ALA A 37 6.86 -12.84 1.62
CA ALA A 37 8.02 -12.38 2.37
C ALA A 37 9.04 -11.67 1.48
N ALA A 38 9.29 -12.20 0.28
CA ALA A 38 10.16 -11.55 -0.71
C ALA A 38 9.60 -10.20 -1.15
N HIS A 39 8.28 -10.09 -1.36
CA HIS A 39 7.61 -8.83 -1.63
C HIS A 39 7.79 -7.82 -0.48
N ALA A 40 7.57 -8.23 0.77
CA ALA A 40 7.75 -7.35 1.92
C ALA A 40 9.19 -6.78 1.99
N ALA A 41 10.19 -7.63 1.78
CA ALA A 41 11.59 -7.20 1.72
C ALA A 41 11.85 -6.22 0.56
N ALA A 42 11.33 -6.51 -0.63
CA ALA A 42 11.46 -5.64 -1.80
C ALA A 42 10.76 -4.30 -1.59
N ALA A 43 9.56 -4.29 -1.00
CA ALA A 43 8.77 -3.10 -0.74
C ALA A 43 9.49 -2.16 0.23
N VAL A 44 10.00 -2.69 1.35
CA VAL A 44 10.79 -1.91 2.32
C VAL A 44 12.06 -1.36 1.66
N SER A 45 12.79 -2.20 0.93
CA SER A 45 14.03 -1.79 0.27
C SER A 45 13.80 -0.67 -0.74
N LEU A 46 12.80 -0.83 -1.63
CA LEU A 46 12.46 0.17 -2.63
C LEU A 46 11.92 1.45 -1.99
N ALA A 47 11.15 1.36 -0.91
CA ALA A 47 10.69 2.53 -0.16
C ALA A 47 11.88 3.32 0.40
N CYS A 48 12.83 2.65 1.06
CA CYS A 48 14.04 3.27 1.58
C CYS A 48 14.90 3.91 0.48
N LEU A 49 15.11 3.20 -0.63
CA LEU A 49 15.89 3.70 -1.77
C LEU A 49 15.19 4.85 -2.52
N SER A 50 13.87 5.02 -2.34
CA SER A 50 13.11 6.10 -2.97
C SER A 50 13.22 7.45 -2.22
N VAL A 51 13.78 7.44 -1.00
CA VAL A 51 14.00 8.65 -0.20
C VAL A 51 15.23 9.39 -0.74
N ALA A 52 15.00 10.60 -1.26
CA ALA A 52 16.06 11.42 -1.85
C ALA A 52 16.99 12.07 -0.81
N ASP A 53 16.44 12.46 0.34
CA ASP A 53 17.17 13.12 1.42
C ASP A 53 16.64 12.65 2.78
N TRP A 54 17.41 11.84 3.49
CA TRP A 54 17.06 11.31 4.80
C TRP A 54 17.05 12.35 5.92
N SER A 55 17.66 13.52 5.72
CA SER A 55 17.56 14.63 6.68
C SER A 55 16.18 15.31 6.61
N ARG A 56 15.52 15.23 5.44
CA ARG A 56 14.18 15.78 5.21
C ARG A 56 13.32 14.84 4.34
N PRO A 57 13.06 13.59 4.78
CA PRO A 57 12.55 12.50 3.94
C PRO A 57 11.13 12.71 3.43
N LEU A 58 10.45 13.73 3.96
CA LEU A 58 9.04 14.03 3.73
C LEU A 58 8.83 15.41 3.09
N SER A 59 9.91 16.11 2.75
CA SER A 59 9.87 17.44 2.15
C SER A 59 10.07 17.38 0.62
N PRO A 60 9.43 18.29 -0.15
CA PRO A 60 8.40 19.23 0.28
C PRO A 60 7.02 18.57 0.44
N LEU A 61 6.18 19.14 1.30
CA LEU A 61 4.84 18.63 1.56
C LEU A 61 3.99 18.69 0.27
N ALA A 62 3.27 17.60 -0.04
CA ALA A 62 2.35 17.49 -1.18
C ALA A 62 3.01 17.55 -2.58
N ALA A 63 4.32 17.31 -2.69
CA ALA A 63 5.00 17.07 -3.97
C ALA A 63 4.33 15.96 -4.80
N ALA A 64 4.62 15.94 -6.10
CA ALA A 64 4.32 14.78 -6.93
C ALA A 64 5.24 13.62 -6.54
N SER A 65 4.76 12.39 -6.69
CA SER A 65 5.58 11.20 -6.44
C SER A 65 6.73 11.14 -7.43
N SER A 66 7.94 10.88 -6.94
CA SER A 66 9.12 10.70 -7.80
C SER A 66 9.04 9.37 -8.58
N PRO A 67 9.76 9.22 -9.71
CA PRO A 67 9.77 7.96 -10.46
C PRO A 67 10.14 6.72 -9.62
N PRO A 68 11.13 6.76 -8.70
CA PRO A 68 11.41 5.66 -7.77
C PRO A 68 10.24 5.33 -6.84
N GLN A 69 9.55 6.34 -6.30
CA GLN A 69 8.37 6.14 -5.45
C GLN A 69 7.22 5.49 -6.24
N MET A 70 6.98 5.94 -7.47
CA MET A 70 5.97 5.31 -8.33
C MET A 70 6.33 3.87 -8.69
N LYS A 71 7.62 3.57 -8.89
CA LYS A 71 8.10 2.20 -9.14
C LYS A 71 7.87 1.30 -7.92
N ALA A 72 8.19 1.77 -6.71
CA ALA A 72 7.91 1.03 -5.48
C ALA A 72 6.42 0.70 -5.32
N LEU A 73 5.55 1.69 -5.60
CA LEU A 73 4.09 1.49 -5.59
C LEU A 73 3.63 0.52 -6.70
N ALA A 74 4.19 0.60 -7.90
CA ALA A 74 3.83 -0.29 -9.00
C ALA A 74 4.20 -1.76 -8.71
N VAL A 75 5.39 -2.00 -8.13
CA VAL A 75 5.83 -3.34 -7.70
C VAL A 75 4.93 -3.90 -6.61
N THR A 76 4.47 -3.04 -5.70
CA THR A 76 3.52 -3.43 -4.65
C THR A 76 2.14 -3.72 -5.21
N LEU A 77 1.63 -2.87 -6.11
CA LEU A 77 0.34 -3.10 -6.76
C LEU A 77 0.36 -4.40 -7.56
N SER A 78 1.43 -4.68 -8.30
CA SER A 78 1.54 -5.91 -9.07
C SER A 78 1.59 -7.15 -8.17
N TYR A 79 2.27 -7.08 -7.03
CA TYR A 79 2.24 -8.15 -6.04
C TYR A 79 0.82 -8.35 -5.50
N MET A 80 0.12 -7.28 -5.11
CA MET A 80 -1.24 -7.39 -4.54
C MET A 80 -2.23 -8.04 -5.51
N VAL A 81 -2.10 -7.76 -6.81
CA VAL A 81 -2.92 -8.41 -7.85
C VAL A 81 -2.56 -9.89 -8.00
N TYR A 82 -1.26 -10.21 -8.01
CA TYR A 82 -0.78 -11.59 -8.03
C TYR A 82 -1.29 -12.39 -6.81
N ASP A 83 -1.13 -11.85 -5.61
CA ASP A 83 -1.44 -12.53 -4.34
C ASP A 83 -2.96 -12.75 -4.20
N ALA A 84 -3.76 -11.76 -4.61
CA ALA A 84 -5.22 -11.91 -4.67
C ALA A 84 -5.64 -13.05 -5.62
N ALA A 85 -4.98 -13.19 -6.78
CA ALA A 85 -5.24 -14.30 -7.70
C ALA A 85 -4.81 -15.64 -7.08
N CYS A 86 -3.66 -15.71 -6.42
CA CYS A 86 -3.21 -16.90 -5.73
C CYS A 86 -4.14 -17.33 -4.59
N CYS A 87 -4.63 -16.40 -3.78
CA CYS A 87 -5.61 -16.68 -2.74
C CYS A 87 -6.92 -17.20 -3.33
N TYR A 88 -7.42 -16.61 -4.43
CA TYR A 88 -8.62 -17.08 -5.11
C TYR A 88 -8.44 -18.52 -5.65
N LEU A 89 -7.30 -18.82 -6.26
CA LEU A 89 -7.01 -20.13 -6.84
C LEU A 89 -6.74 -21.23 -5.80
N ASN A 90 -6.44 -20.85 -4.56
CA ASN A 90 -6.23 -21.78 -3.44
C ASN A 90 -7.44 -21.79 -2.48
N ASP A 91 -8.60 -21.30 -2.92
CA ASP A 91 -9.84 -21.21 -2.14
C ASP A 91 -9.71 -20.45 -0.81
N ASP A 92 -8.70 -19.59 -0.65
CA ASP A 92 -8.49 -18.74 0.53
C ASP A 92 -9.20 -17.39 0.38
N VAL A 93 -10.51 -17.45 0.10
CA VAL A 93 -11.40 -16.30 -0.12
C VAL A 93 -12.12 -15.85 1.15
N ARG A 94 -11.40 -15.83 2.27
CA ARG A 94 -11.94 -15.28 3.53
C ARG A 94 -12.24 -13.79 3.36
N VAL A 95 -13.38 -13.34 3.90
CA VAL A 95 -13.88 -11.97 3.73
C VAL A 95 -12.86 -10.92 4.17
N ASP A 96 -12.15 -11.16 5.27
CA ASP A 96 -11.11 -10.26 5.77
C ASP A 96 -9.94 -10.13 4.76
N ASN A 97 -9.49 -11.23 4.18
CA ASN A 97 -8.43 -11.25 3.18
C ASN A 97 -8.87 -10.59 1.87
N THR A 98 -10.08 -10.90 1.39
CA THR A 98 -10.65 -10.28 0.19
C THR A 98 -10.80 -8.77 0.36
N VAL A 99 -11.36 -8.31 1.48
CA VAL A 99 -11.49 -6.87 1.77
C VAL A 99 -10.11 -6.20 1.85
N HIS A 100 -9.14 -6.86 2.49
CA HIS A 100 -7.76 -6.36 2.58
C HIS A 100 -7.15 -6.15 1.19
N HIS A 101 -7.22 -7.15 0.30
CA HIS A 101 -6.68 -7.05 -1.05
C HIS A 101 -7.40 -5.97 -1.87
N LEU A 102 -8.74 -5.93 -1.83
CA LEU A 102 -9.52 -4.94 -2.58
C LEU A 102 -9.18 -3.51 -2.14
N VAL A 103 -9.19 -3.23 -0.84
CA VAL A 103 -8.86 -1.90 -0.30
C VAL A 103 -7.42 -1.50 -0.66
N SER A 104 -6.47 -2.44 -0.60
CA SER A 104 -5.07 -2.19 -0.93
C SER A 104 -4.86 -1.91 -2.42
N ILE A 105 -5.45 -2.74 -3.30
CA ILE A 105 -5.38 -2.57 -4.76
C ILE A 105 -5.99 -1.23 -5.17
N VAL A 106 -7.22 -0.95 -4.73
CA VAL A 106 -7.91 0.30 -5.09
C VAL A 106 -7.17 1.51 -4.50
N GLY A 107 -6.69 1.42 -3.26
CA GLY A 107 -5.94 2.51 -2.62
C GLY A 107 -4.63 2.84 -3.34
N ILE A 108 -3.82 1.83 -3.67
CA ILE A 108 -2.55 2.02 -4.38
C ILE A 108 -2.81 2.49 -5.82
N ALA A 109 -3.80 1.90 -6.51
CA ALA A 109 -4.19 2.34 -7.85
C ALA A 109 -4.66 3.79 -7.86
N ALA A 110 -5.45 4.22 -6.87
CA ALA A 110 -5.86 5.61 -6.70
C ALA A 110 -4.67 6.56 -6.46
N GLY A 111 -3.67 6.10 -5.69
CA GLY A 111 -2.41 6.82 -5.45
C GLY A 111 -1.58 7.00 -6.72
N LEU A 112 -1.50 5.96 -7.56
CA LEU A 112 -0.81 5.99 -8.85
C LEU A 112 -1.55 6.85 -9.89
N ALA A 113 -2.88 6.78 -9.92
CA ALA A 113 -3.73 7.47 -10.90
C ALA A 113 -4.10 8.93 -10.53
N TYR A 114 -3.39 9.57 -9.59
CA TYR A 114 -3.54 10.98 -9.21
C TYR A 114 -4.78 11.38 -8.37
N ARG A 115 -5.74 10.51 -8.06
CA ARG A 115 -6.91 10.89 -7.22
C ARG A 115 -6.55 10.94 -5.73
N ARG A 116 -5.82 11.99 -5.32
CA ARG A 116 -5.41 12.25 -3.93
C ARG A 116 -6.58 12.24 -2.94
N ILE A 117 -7.78 12.67 -3.37
CA ILE A 117 -8.99 12.66 -2.53
C ILE A 117 -9.49 11.23 -2.32
N LEU A 118 -9.56 10.41 -3.37
CA LEU A 118 -9.98 9.01 -3.24
C LEU A 118 -9.02 8.23 -2.35
N PHE A 119 -7.71 8.39 -2.56
CA PHE A 119 -6.70 7.84 -1.66
C PHE A 119 -6.91 8.32 -0.22
N ALA A 120 -7.12 9.62 -0.01
CA ALA A 120 -7.36 10.17 1.33
C ALA A 120 -8.61 9.58 1.99
N VAL A 121 -9.71 9.43 1.25
CA VAL A 121 -10.96 8.84 1.76
C VAL A 121 -10.75 7.36 2.12
N ILE A 122 -10.18 6.56 1.20
CA ILE A 122 -9.90 5.14 1.43
C ILE A 122 -8.97 4.98 2.64
N PHE A 123 -7.87 5.75 2.69
CA PHE A 123 -6.95 5.72 3.81
C PHE A 123 -7.65 6.08 5.13
N SER A 124 -8.48 7.12 5.13
CA SER A 124 -9.19 7.57 6.34
C SER A 124 -10.15 6.49 6.84
N VAL A 125 -11.00 5.95 5.97
CA VAL A 125 -11.97 4.92 6.35
C VAL A 125 -11.27 3.65 6.82
N ALA A 126 -10.32 3.13 6.02
CA ALA A 126 -9.63 1.88 6.31
C ALA A 126 -8.75 1.98 7.57
N ARG A 127 -8.01 3.07 7.73
CA ARG A 127 -6.97 3.18 8.78
C ARG A 127 -7.41 3.93 10.02
N MET A 128 -8.34 4.88 9.89
CA MET A 128 -8.84 5.65 11.04
C MET A 128 -10.23 5.20 11.49
N GLY A 129 -11.00 4.51 10.63
CA GLY A 129 -12.25 3.84 11.01
C GLY A 129 -12.01 2.40 11.47
N PHE A 130 -11.67 1.52 10.53
CA PHE A 130 -11.49 0.08 10.81
C PHE A 130 -10.18 -0.23 11.56
N GLY A 131 -9.11 0.50 11.27
CA GLY A 131 -7.79 0.31 11.87
C GLY A 131 -7.79 0.28 13.41
N PRO A 132 -8.31 1.31 14.11
CA PRO A 132 -8.37 1.34 15.57
C PRO A 132 -9.15 0.16 16.16
N TYR A 133 -10.25 -0.24 15.52
CA TYR A 133 -11.03 -1.40 15.96
C TYR A 133 -10.21 -2.69 15.87
N LEU A 134 -9.54 -2.94 14.74
CA LEU A 134 -8.68 -4.12 14.59
C LEU A 134 -7.50 -4.09 15.56
N THR A 135 -6.87 -2.93 15.75
CA THR A 135 -5.81 -2.77 16.75
C THR A 135 -6.34 -3.06 18.15
N TYR A 136 -7.50 -2.52 18.53
CA TYR A 136 -8.13 -2.78 19.82
C TYR A 136 -8.33 -4.28 20.05
N VAL A 137 -9.01 -4.98 19.13
CA VAL A 137 -9.23 -6.42 19.22
C VAL A 137 -7.91 -7.19 19.30
N THR A 138 -6.89 -6.76 18.56
CA THR A 138 -5.56 -7.41 18.57
C THR A 138 -4.85 -7.27 19.91
N VAL A 139 -4.90 -6.09 20.53
CA VAL A 139 -4.21 -5.83 21.80
C VAL A 139 -4.93 -6.42 23.01
N THR A 140 -6.27 -6.53 22.95
CA THR A 140 -7.08 -7.12 24.03
C THR A 140 -7.14 -8.64 23.99
N ALA A 141 -6.92 -9.26 22.83
CA ALA A 141 -6.82 -10.71 22.72
C ALA A 141 -5.52 -11.26 23.34
N ASP A 142 -5.48 -12.55 23.60
CA ASP A 142 -4.29 -13.26 24.12
C ASP A 142 -3.26 -13.53 23.00
N ASN A 143 -2.74 -12.43 22.43
CA ASN A 143 -1.72 -12.46 21.39
C ASN A 143 -0.32 -12.25 21.98
N PRO A 144 0.73 -12.81 21.37
CA PRO A 144 2.12 -12.49 21.71
C PRO A 144 2.37 -10.98 21.70
N ILE A 145 3.20 -10.50 22.65
CA ILE A 145 3.54 -9.08 22.81
C ILE A 145 4.02 -8.46 21.49
N LEU A 146 4.78 -9.20 20.69
CA LEU A 146 5.25 -8.76 19.38
C LEU A 146 4.11 -8.36 18.44
N ILE A 147 3.02 -9.14 18.37
CA ILE A 147 1.87 -8.85 17.50
C ILE A 147 1.17 -7.58 17.99
N LYS A 148 1.00 -7.42 19.30
CA LYS A 148 0.40 -6.24 19.91
C LYS A 148 1.21 -4.97 19.62
N ALA A 149 2.54 -5.07 19.74
CA ALA A 149 3.46 -3.98 19.44
C ALA A 149 3.41 -3.59 17.95
N MET A 150 3.41 -4.58 17.04
CA MET A 150 3.29 -4.32 15.60
C MET A 150 1.96 -3.67 15.24
N ALA A 151 0.84 -4.16 15.77
CA ALA A 151 -0.50 -3.60 15.51
C ALA A 151 -0.61 -2.15 16.01
N THR A 152 -0.09 -1.88 17.21
CA THR A 152 -0.08 -0.52 17.80
C THR A 152 0.82 0.41 17.01
N GLY A 153 2.05 -0.01 16.68
CA GLY A 153 2.98 0.78 15.88
C GLY A 153 2.42 1.12 14.51
N LEU A 154 1.79 0.14 13.85
CA LEU A 154 1.14 0.32 12.56
C LEU A 154 -0.01 1.34 12.63
N GLN A 155 -0.78 1.36 13.71
CA GLN A 155 -1.83 2.35 13.94
C GLN A 155 -1.27 3.75 14.21
N LEU A 156 -0.20 3.87 15.00
CA LEU A 156 0.47 5.15 15.27
C LEU A 156 1.05 5.77 13.99
N VAL A 157 1.75 4.97 13.18
CA VAL A 157 2.26 5.41 11.87
C VAL A 157 1.09 5.88 10.98
N SER A 158 -0.05 5.20 11.04
CA SER A 158 -1.23 5.60 10.27
C SER A 158 -1.81 6.92 10.73
N ALA A 159 -1.91 7.15 12.04
CA ALA A 159 -2.39 8.41 12.60
C ALA A 159 -1.45 9.57 12.21
N TYR A 160 -0.14 9.36 12.29
CA TYR A 160 0.86 10.31 11.81
C TYR A 160 0.63 10.69 10.34
N TRP A 161 0.45 9.70 9.46
CA TRP A 161 0.18 9.95 8.05
C TRP A 161 -1.18 10.61 7.81
N PHE A 162 -2.21 10.26 8.58
CA PHE A 162 -3.53 10.88 8.50
C PHE A 162 -3.48 12.38 8.77
N LEU A 163 -2.81 12.80 9.86
CA LEU A 163 -2.62 14.22 10.17
C LEU A 163 -1.93 14.97 9.04
N ARG A 164 -0.98 14.33 8.37
CA ARG A 164 -0.31 14.89 7.21
C ARG A 164 -1.19 14.97 5.97
N ILE A 165 -2.01 13.95 5.70
CA ILE A 165 -3.00 13.98 4.62
C ILE A 165 -3.97 15.15 4.85
N LEU A 166 -4.45 15.35 6.07
CA LEU A 166 -5.29 16.50 6.42
C LEU A 166 -4.58 17.83 6.12
N ARG A 167 -3.30 17.97 6.50
CA ARG A 167 -2.51 19.17 6.17
C ARG A 167 -2.36 19.37 4.66
N MET A 168 -2.13 18.31 3.89
CA MET A 168 -2.03 18.36 2.42
C MET A 168 -3.36 18.77 1.77
N VAL A 169 -4.48 18.24 2.24
CA VAL A 169 -5.83 18.59 1.75
C VAL A 169 -6.15 20.04 2.11
N ARG A 170 -5.93 20.47 3.36
CA ARG A 170 -6.14 21.86 3.81
C ARG A 170 -5.31 22.85 3.01
N HIS A 171 -4.03 22.57 2.78
CA HIS A 171 -3.15 23.44 1.98
C HIS A 171 -3.67 23.62 0.54
N LYS A 172 -4.25 22.56 -0.05
CA LYS A 172 -4.83 22.63 -1.40
C LYS A 172 -6.17 23.36 -1.44
N LEU A 173 -7.06 23.14 -0.47
CA LEU A 173 -8.34 23.85 -0.39
C LEU A 173 -8.15 25.36 -0.10
N GLY A 174 -7.08 25.73 0.61
CA GLY A 174 -6.76 27.14 0.91
C GLY A 174 -6.17 27.94 -0.25
N LYS A 175 -5.63 27.30 -1.30
CA LYS A 175 -5.25 28.00 -2.54
C LYS A 175 -6.53 28.30 -3.35
N LYS A 176 -7.04 29.53 -3.27
CA LYS A 176 -8.12 30.01 -4.15
C LYS A 176 -7.75 29.75 -5.62
N ARG A 177 -8.70 29.24 -6.40
CA ARG A 177 -8.58 29.15 -7.87
C ARG A 177 -8.33 30.59 -8.37
N PRO A 178 -7.29 30.86 -9.20
CA PRO A 178 -7.13 32.19 -9.78
C PRO A 178 -8.41 32.55 -10.54
N ALA A 179 -8.88 33.80 -10.37
CA ALA A 179 -10.07 34.30 -11.07
C ALA A 179 -9.91 34.06 -12.58
N PRO A 180 -10.98 33.72 -13.31
CA PRO A 180 -10.91 33.65 -14.76
C PRO A 180 -10.37 34.99 -15.26
N LYS A 181 -9.35 34.94 -16.13
CA LYS A 181 -8.92 36.13 -16.86
C LYS A 181 -10.15 36.62 -17.59
N VAL A 182 -10.67 37.78 -17.18
CA VAL A 182 -11.64 38.53 -17.98
C VAL A 182 -10.94 38.77 -19.30
N ALA A 183 -11.47 38.18 -20.38
CA ALA A 183 -11.05 38.50 -21.72
C ALA A 183 -11.36 39.99 -21.91
N GLY A 184 -10.32 40.81 -21.96
CA GLY A 184 -10.43 42.23 -22.30
C GLY A 184 -10.43 42.36 -23.82
N ASP A 185 -11.51 42.97 -24.31
CA ASP A 185 -11.73 43.83 -25.49
C ASP A 185 -10.69 43.81 -26.62
#